data_AF-A0A5C4WPS7-F1
#
_entry.id   AF-A0A5C4WPS7-F1
#
_cell.length_a   1.000
_cell.length_b   1.000
_cell.length_c   1.000
_cell.angle_alpha   90.00
_cell.angle_beta   90.00
_cell.angle_gamma   90.00
#
_symmetry.space_group_name_H-M   'P 1'
#
loop_
_entity.id
_entity.type
_entity.pdbx_description
1 polymer ?
#
loop_
_entity_poly.entity_id
_entity_poly.type
_entity_poly.pdbx_seq_one_letter_code
_entity_poly.pdbx_strand_id
1 'polypeptide(L)' 'EAEHVPHLVPKVYYSDTELAVTVLEDLSHLEIARNGLIDGKDYPHLSEDIGEFLGKTHFYSSEYALDPT' A
#
# COMPACT_ATOMS: atom_id res chain seq x y z
N GLU A 1 -2.12 9.38 2.32
CA GLU A 1 -1.48 8.12 1.86
C GLU A 1 -2.50 7.10 1.33
N ALA A 2 -3.43 6.57 2.14
CA ALA A 2 -4.36 5.50 1.70
C ALA A 2 -5.52 5.94 0.76
N GLU A 3 -5.66 7.22 0.44
CA GLU A 3 -6.84 7.75 -0.26
C GLU A 3 -6.99 7.22 -1.69
N HIS A 4 -5.88 7.05 -2.42
CA HIS A 4 -5.94 6.76 -3.86
C HIS A 4 -6.04 5.25 -4.18
N VAL A 5 -5.63 4.38 -3.26
CA VAL A 5 -5.63 2.92 -3.41
C VAL A 5 -5.92 2.21 -2.08
N PRO A 6 -7.10 2.45 -1.46
CA PRO A 6 -7.40 1.95 -0.11
C PRO A 6 -7.45 0.42 -0.02
N HIS A 7 -7.62 -0.30 -1.14
CA HIS A 7 -7.61 -1.76 -1.21
C HIS A 7 -6.20 -2.37 -1.29
N LEU A 8 -5.15 -1.56 -1.45
CA LEU A 8 -3.75 -2.01 -1.59
C LEU A 8 -2.87 -1.62 -0.40
N VAL A 9 -3.47 -1.11 0.69
CA VAL A 9 -2.78 -0.74 1.93
C VAL A 9 -3.63 -1.14 3.14
N PRO A 10 -3.01 -1.47 4.28
CA PRO A 10 -3.78 -1.74 5.49
C PRO A 10 -4.51 -0.48 5.96
N LYS A 11 -5.74 -0.63 6.43
CA LYS A 11 -6.47 0.47 7.07
C LYS A 11 -5.74 0.92 8.34
N VAL A 12 -5.60 2.24 8.51
CA VAL A 12 -5.13 2.86 9.76
C VAL A 12 -6.32 3.08 10.69
N TYR A 13 -6.30 2.48 11.88
CA TYR A 13 -7.33 2.70 12.90
C TYR A 13 -6.97 3.84 13.86
N TYR A 14 -5.66 4.02 14.13
CA TYR A 14 -5.16 5.05 15.03
C TYR A 14 -3.67 5.30 14.77
N SER A 15 -3.22 6.54 15.01
CA SER A 15 -1.80 6.89 15.03
C SER A 15 -1.53 7.94 16.12
N ASP A 16 -0.42 7.78 16.83
CA ASP A 16 0.08 8.70 17.84
C ASP A 16 1.53 9.06 17.55
N THR A 17 1.79 10.35 17.32
CA THR A 17 3.12 10.85 17.00
C THR A 17 4.03 10.96 18.23
N GLU A 18 3.49 11.26 19.41
CA GLU A 18 4.27 11.36 20.65
C GLU A 18 4.76 9.97 21.10
N LEU A 19 3.91 8.96 20.97
CA LEU A 19 4.23 7.57 21.29
C LEU A 19 4.93 6.83 20.14
N ALA A 20 4.97 7.40 18.94
CA ALA A 20 5.44 6.77 17.71
C ALA A 20 4.76 5.42 17.41
N VAL A 21 3.43 5.38 17.60
CA VAL A 21 2.61 4.16 17.44
C VAL A 21 1.61 4.34 16.30
N THR A 22 1.41 3.27 15.53
CA THR A 22 0.33 3.15 14.54
C THR A 22 -0.40 1.84 14.74
N VAL A 23 -1.74 1.90 14.84
CA VAL A 23 -2.62 0.74 14.92
C VAL A 23 -3.22 0.52 13.53
N LEU A 24 -2.93 -0.66 12.96
CA LEU A 24 -3.25 -1.03 11.58
C LEU A 24 -4.19 -2.24 11.51
N GLU A 25 -4.84 -2.43 10.37
CA GLU A 25 -5.50 -3.66 9.96
C GLU A 25 -4.58 -4.88 10.06
N ASP A 26 -5.15 -6.00 10.52
CA ASP A 26 -4.43 -7.26 10.61
C ASP A 26 -4.37 -7.95 9.23
N LEU A 27 -3.16 -8.14 8.73
CA LEU A 27 -2.87 -8.83 7.47
C LEU A 27 -2.27 -10.22 7.69
N SER A 28 -2.39 -10.82 8.89
CA SER A 28 -1.80 -12.13 9.22
C SER A 28 -2.29 -13.30 8.36
N HIS A 29 -3.38 -13.10 7.61
CA HIS A 29 -3.90 -14.07 6.64
C HIS A 29 -3.16 -14.04 5.29
N LEU A 30 -2.32 -13.03 5.06
CA LEU A 30 -1.47 -12.88 3.87
C LEU A 30 -0.05 -13.39 4.13
N GLU A 31 0.68 -13.61 3.05
CA GLU A 31 2.10 -13.99 3.09
C GLU A 31 2.98 -12.83 2.59
N ILE A 32 4.17 -12.68 3.18
CA ILE A 32 5.17 -11.76 2.64
C ILE A 32 5.58 -12.24 1.24
N ALA A 33 5.29 -11.43 0.22
CA ALA A 33 5.47 -11.76 -1.19
C ALA A 33 6.88 -12.33 -1.50
N ARG A 34 7.93 -11.77 -0.88
CA ARG A 34 9.31 -12.29 -1.03
C ARG A 34 9.42 -13.77 -0.69
N ASN A 35 8.83 -14.21 0.41
CA ASN A 35 8.91 -15.61 0.85
C ASN A 35 8.21 -16.51 -0.15
N GLY A 36 6.97 -16.16 -0.54
CA GLY A 36 6.25 -16.95 -1.54
C GLY A 36 6.95 -17.00 -2.90
N LEU A 37 7.58 -15.91 -3.35
CA LEU A 37 8.36 -15.90 -4.59
C LEU A 37 9.62 -16.79 -4.50
N ILE A 38 10.31 -16.80 -3.36
CA ILE A 38 11.44 -17.72 -3.11
C ILE A 38 10.97 -19.18 -3.15
N ASP A 39 9.78 -19.44 -2.62
CA ASP A 39 9.15 -20.76 -2.62
C ASP A 39 8.54 -21.15 -3.99
N GLY A 40 8.69 -20.30 -5.02
CA GLY A 40 8.21 -20.55 -6.37
C GLY A 40 6.70 -20.39 -6.54
N LYS A 41 6.02 -19.66 -5.65
CA LYS A 41 4.59 -19.33 -5.80
C LYS A 41 4.41 -18.25 -6.86
N ASP A 42 3.44 -18.48 -7.73
CA ASP A 42 2.98 -17.49 -8.70
C ASP A 42 1.82 -16.67 -8.11
N TYR A 43 1.95 -15.35 -8.16
CA TYR A 43 0.90 -14.40 -7.77
C TYR A 43 0.35 -13.70 -9.02
N PRO A 44 -0.73 -14.24 -9.63
CA PRO A 44 -1.17 -13.80 -10.97
C PRO A 44 -1.56 -12.32 -11.04
N HIS A 45 -1.98 -11.72 -9.92
CA HIS A 45 -2.40 -10.31 -9.85
C HIS A 45 -1.33 -9.37 -9.29
N LEU A 46 -0.20 -9.89 -8.79
CA LEU A 46 0.79 -9.06 -8.08
C LEU A 46 1.32 -7.91 -8.94
N SER A 47 1.55 -8.13 -10.23
CA SER A 47 2.03 -7.09 -11.14
C SER A 47 0.98 -6.02 -11.42
N GLU A 48 -0.29 -6.41 -11.53
CA GLU A 48 -1.42 -5.50 -11.73
C GLU A 48 -1.63 -4.64 -10.48
N ASP A 49 -1.69 -5.27 -9.31
CA ASP A 49 -1.88 -4.60 -8.02
C ASP A 49 -0.74 -3.59 -7.74
N ILE A 50 0.52 -4.02 -7.90
CA ILE A 50 1.67 -3.13 -7.67
C ILE A 50 1.73 -2.01 -8.73
N GLY A 51 1.35 -2.30 -9.98
CA GLY A 51 1.25 -1.30 -11.03
C GLY A 51 0.22 -0.22 -10.71
N GLU A 52 -0.96 -0.62 -10.24
CA GLU A 52 -2.01 0.30 -9.78
C GLU A 52 -1.53 1.14 -8.60
N PHE A 53 -0.95 0.50 -7.58
CA PHE A 53 -0.41 1.16 -6.40
C PHE A 53 0.57 2.27 -6.82
N LEU A 54 1.63 1.90 -7.54
CA LEU A 54 2.68 2.84 -7.95
C LEU A 54 2.13 3.98 -8.82
N GLY A 55 1.31 3.66 -9.82
CA GLY A 55 0.78 4.64 -10.75
C GLY A 55 -0.08 5.69 -10.05
N LYS A 56 -1.02 5.24 -9.20
CA LYS A 56 -1.92 6.14 -8.49
C LYS A 56 -1.20 6.91 -7.39
N THR A 57 -0.41 6.24 -6.54
CA THR A 57 0.24 6.94 -5.42
C THR A 57 1.22 8.00 -5.92
N HIS A 58 2.02 7.69 -6.95
CA HIS A 58 3.00 8.66 -7.46
C HIS A 58 2.35 9.78 -8.26
N PHE A 59 1.34 9.48 -9.09
CA PHE A 59 0.71 10.52 -9.89
C PHE A 59 -0.06 11.51 -9.01
N TYR A 60 -0.91 11.03 -8.11
CA TYR A 60 -1.75 11.90 -7.27
C TYR A 60 -0.97 12.67 -6.20
N SER A 61 0.27 12.27 -5.89
CA SER A 61 1.18 13.03 -5.04
C SER A 61 2.15 13.94 -5.82
N SER A 62 2.00 14.04 -7.14
CA SER A 62 2.89 14.84 -8.00
C SER A 62 2.32 16.22 -8.32
N GLU A 63 3.18 17.14 -8.73
CA GLU A 63 2.77 18.47 -9.22
C GLU A 63 1.79 18.41 -10.42
N TYR A 64 1.72 17.27 -11.13
CA TYR A 64 0.80 17.10 -12.25
C TYR A 64 -0.66 16.93 -11.80
N ALA A 65 -0.90 16.52 -10.55
CA ALA A 65 -2.23 16.21 -10.03
C ALA A 65 -2.66 17.13 -8.87
N LEU A 66 -1.71 17.74 -8.18
CA LEU A 66 -1.99 18.71 -7.12
C LEU A 66 -2.40 20.05 -7.74
N ASP A 67 -3.34 20.74 -7.09
CA ASP A 67 -3.74 22.08 -7.51
C ASP A 67 -2.51 23.02 -7.51
N PRO A 68 -2.39 23.92 -8.50
CA PRO A 68 -1.33 24.91 -8.50
C PRO A 68 -1.43 25.77 -7.25
N THR A 69 -0.38 25.74 -6.43
CA THR A 69 -0.20 26.67 -5.31
C THR A 69 0.01 28.09 -5.77
#